data_AF-A0A519SAX5-F1
#
_entry.id   AF-A0A519SAX5-F1
#
_cell.length_a   1.000
_cell.length_b   1.000
_cell.length_c   1.000
_cell.angle_alpha   90.00
_cell.angle_beta   90.00
_cell.angle_gamma   90.00
#
_symmetry.space_group_name_H-M   'P 1'
#
loop_
_entity.id
_entity.type
_entity.pdbx_description
1 polymer ?
#
loop_
_entity_poly.entity_id
_entity_poly.type
_entity_poly.pdbx_seq_one_letter_code
_entity_poly.pdbx_strand_id
1 'polypeptide(L)'
;MALLLKLVAQPHRAWLGKDLAQSLHLSASEVSEALARCRFSRLLAADPHTLLVQRHALLDFLFYGLPYVFAVQPGAPARGLVTGASAPPLVQTFGPEPAYVWPGAVGSQWGVAVE
;
A
#
# COMPACT_ATOMS: atom_id res chain seq x y z
N MET A 1 3.08 6.13 1.72
CA MET A 1 2.49 5.53 0.50
C MET A 1 1.04 5.14 0.67
N ALA A 2 0.69 4.31 1.66
CA ALA A 2 -0.72 3.92 1.91
C ALA A 2 -1.67 5.13 2.01
N LEU A 3 -1.21 6.23 2.62
CA LEU A 3 -1.98 7.48 2.67
C LEU A 3 -2.29 8.09 1.28
N LEU A 4 -1.37 7.98 0.31
CA LEU A 4 -1.59 8.50 -1.04
C LEU A 4 -2.64 7.66 -1.77
N LEU A 5 -2.60 6.34 -1.61
CA LEU A 5 -3.63 5.44 -2.12
C LEU A 5 -5.00 5.76 -1.52
N LYS A 6 -5.05 6.05 -0.21
CA LYS A 6 -6.29 6.47 0.47
C LYS A 6 -6.88 7.77 -0.12
N LEU A 7 -6.02 8.76 -0.36
CA LEU A 7 -6.42 10.03 -0.99
C LEU A 7 -6.95 9.82 -2.41
N VAL A 8 -6.30 8.98 -3.22
CA VAL A 8 -6.73 8.69 -4.59
C VAL A 8 -8.00 7.85 -4.64
N ALA A 9 -8.19 6.91 -3.70
CA ALA A 9 -9.38 6.07 -3.63
C ALA A 9 -10.66 6.82 -3.23
N GLN A 10 -10.55 8.02 -2.65
CA GLN A 10 -11.69 8.84 -2.22
C GLN A 10 -11.54 10.30 -2.70
N PRO A 11 -11.61 10.56 -4.01
CA PRO A 11 -11.27 11.86 -4.59
C PRO A 11 -12.24 12.99 -4.24
N HIS A 12 -13.48 12.67 -3.84
CA HIS A 12 -14.52 13.64 -3.50
C HIS A 12 -14.53 14.04 -2.02
N ARG A 13 -13.65 13.45 -1.20
CA ARG A 13 -13.57 13.74 0.23
C ARG A 13 -12.46 14.76 0.48
N ALA A 14 -12.81 15.87 1.13
CA ALA A 14 -11.81 16.74 1.72
C ALA A 14 -11.22 16.05 2.94
N TRP A 15 -9.90 15.84 2.93
CA TRP A 15 -9.17 15.18 4.00
C TRP A 15 -8.43 16.19 4.85
N LEU A 16 -8.54 16.08 6.17
CA LEU A 16 -7.60 16.69 7.11
C LEU A 16 -6.61 15.64 7.62
N GLY A 17 -5.45 16.08 8.10
CA GLY A 17 -4.44 15.16 8.66
C GLY A 17 -4.96 14.28 9.79
N LYS A 18 -5.83 14.83 10.66
CA LYS A 18 -6.51 14.06 11.72
C LYS A 18 -7.44 12.97 11.18
N ASP A 19 -8.12 13.22 10.06
CA ASP A 19 -9.05 12.26 9.46
C ASP A 19 -8.26 11.10 8.84
N LEU A 20 -7.12 11.40 8.21
CA LEU A 20 -6.19 10.39 7.71
C LEU A 20 -5.67 9.52 8.84
N ALA A 21 -5.21 10.11 9.94
CA ALA A 21 -4.71 9.42 11.12
C ALA A 21 -5.75 8.42 11.66
N GLN A 22 -6.99 8.88 11.87
CA GLN A 22 -8.08 8.03 12.32
C GLN A 22 -8.40 6.92 11.31
N SER A 23 -8.49 7.24 10.02
CA SER A 23 -8.91 6.28 8.99
C SER A 23 -7.87 5.21 8.65
N LEU A 24 -6.60 5.48 8.96
CA LEU A 24 -5.47 4.57 8.71
C LEU A 24 -4.97 3.94 10.02
N HIS A 25 -5.59 4.27 11.16
CA HIS A 25 -5.14 3.86 12.49
C HIS A 25 -3.66 4.21 12.76
N LEU A 26 -3.25 5.38 12.30
CA LEU A 26 -1.90 5.94 12.50
C LEU A 26 -1.94 7.09 13.50
N SER A 27 -0.82 7.37 14.14
CA SER A 27 -0.67 8.57 14.97
C SER A 27 -0.60 9.84 14.11
N ALA A 28 -0.93 10.98 14.72
CA ALA A 28 -0.87 12.28 14.04
C ALA A 28 0.56 12.64 13.57
N SER A 29 1.58 12.27 14.35
CA SER A 29 2.99 12.47 14.00
C SER A 29 3.40 11.61 12.80
N GLU A 30 3.02 10.32 12.77
CA GLU A 30 3.30 9.45 11.62
C GLU A 30 2.67 9.97 10.33
N VAL A 31 1.43 10.47 10.40
CA VAL A 31 0.77 11.09 9.24
C VAL A 31 1.50 12.35 8.81
N SER A 32 1.85 13.25 9.75
CA SER A 32 2.58 14.48 9.43
C SER A 32 3.92 14.19 8.75
N GLU A 33 4.71 13.28 9.32
CA GLU A 33 6.00 12.86 8.78
C GLU A 33 5.86 12.19 7.41
N ALA A 34 4.85 11.35 7.23
CA ALA A 34 4.61 10.69 5.95
C ALA A 34 4.15 11.69 4.87
N LEU A 35 3.34 12.69 5.22
CA LEU A 35 2.96 13.78 4.31
C LEU A 35 4.16 14.64 3.93
N ALA A 36 5.02 14.98 4.89
CA ALA A 36 6.25 15.73 4.63
C ALA A 36 7.17 14.97 3.65
N ARG A 37 7.39 13.66 3.86
CA ARG A 37 8.17 12.82 2.94
C ARG A 37 7.54 12.73 1.55
N CYS A 38 6.22 12.55 1.46
CA CYS A 38 5.54 12.48 0.16
C CYS A 38 5.62 13.80 -0.62
N ARG A 39 5.66 14.94 0.09
CA ARG A 39 5.83 16.25 -0.53
C ARG A 39 7.27 16.49 -0.97
N PHE A 40 8.24 16.11 -0.14
CA PHE A 40 9.65 16.12 -0.50
C PHE A 40 9.95 15.27 -1.74
N SER A 41 9.31 14.10 -1.86
CA SER A 41 9.45 13.21 -3.03
C SER A 41 8.60 13.61 -4.24
N ARG A 42 7.91 14.77 -4.20
CA ARG A 42 7.04 15.30 -5.27
C ARG A 42 5.85 14.37 -5.62
N LEU A 43 5.44 13.50 -4.70
CA LEU A 43 4.22 12.68 -4.83
C LEU A 43 2.97 13.46 -4.41
N LEU A 44 3.13 14.50 -3.60
CA LEU A 44 2.12 15.51 -3.29
C LEU A 44 2.50 16.85 -3.90
N ALA A 45 1.48 17.68 -4.17
CA ALA A 45 1.67 19.08 -4.55
C ALA A 45 2.51 19.82 -3.48
N ALA A 46 3.26 20.83 -3.92
CA ALA A 46 4.18 21.57 -3.04
C ALA A 46 3.46 22.37 -1.95
N ASP A 47 2.23 22.82 -2.24
CA ASP A 47 1.42 23.59 -1.30
C ASP A 47 1.07 22.76 -0.05
N PRO A 48 1.56 23.15 1.15
CA PRO A 48 1.30 22.46 2.41
C PRO A 48 -0.17 22.37 2.79
N HIS A 49 -1.01 23.26 2.27
CA HIS A 49 -2.43 23.31 2.62
C HIS A 49 -3.28 22.38 1.74
N THR A 50 -2.68 21.77 0.71
CA THR A 50 -3.38 20.87 -0.21
C THR A 50 -2.86 19.45 -0.11
N LEU A 51 -3.77 18.49 -0.11
CA LEU A 51 -3.46 17.06 -0.18
C LEU A 51 -3.67 16.53 -1.61
N LEU A 52 -3.19 17.29 -2.58
CA LEU A 52 -3.33 16.93 -3.99
C LEU A 52 -2.21 15.97 -4.40
N VAL A 53 -2.61 14.76 -4.82
CA VAL A 53 -1.69 13.71 -5.24
C VAL A 53 -1.28 13.89 -6.70
N GLN A 54 0.03 13.86 -6.94
CA GLN A 54 0.61 13.84 -8.29
C GLN A 54 0.43 12.45 -8.90
N ARG A 55 -0.73 12.20 -9.53
CA ARG A 55 -1.15 10.86 -9.98
C ARG A 55 -0.16 10.16 -10.90
N HIS A 56 0.41 10.88 -11.88
CA HIS A 56 1.41 10.32 -12.79
C HIS A 56 2.67 9.89 -12.03
N ALA A 57 3.21 10.76 -11.17
CA ALA A 57 4.37 10.43 -10.35
C ALA A 57 4.10 9.24 -9.40
N LEU A 58 2.90 9.15 -8.83
CA LEU A 58 2.49 8.01 -8.03
C LEU A 58 2.43 6.72 -8.86
N LEU A 59 1.85 6.75 -10.06
CA LEU A 59 1.79 5.58 -10.95
C LEU A 59 3.18 5.14 -11.40
N ASP A 60 4.04 6.06 -11.83
CA ASP A 60 5.42 5.76 -12.21
C ASP A 60 6.17 5.12 -11.05
N PHE A 61 5.98 5.64 -9.84
CA PHE A 61 6.57 5.05 -8.65
C PHE A 61 5.99 3.67 -8.33
N LEU A 62 4.68 3.45 -8.49
CA LEU A 62 4.07 2.13 -8.28
C LEU A 62 4.58 1.08 -9.28
N PHE A 63 4.76 1.45 -10.55
CA PHE A 63 5.24 0.53 -11.59
C PHE A 63 6.75 0.31 -11.55
N TYR A 64 7.53 1.37 -11.35
CA TYR A 64 8.97 1.34 -11.55
C TYR A 64 9.78 1.51 -10.27
N GLY A 65 9.20 2.07 -9.20
CA GLY A 65 9.91 2.32 -7.94
C GLY A 65 9.60 1.30 -6.84
N LEU A 66 8.33 0.92 -6.70
CA LEU A 66 7.84 0.03 -5.63
C LEU A 66 8.60 -1.29 -5.56
N PRO A 67 8.92 -1.99 -6.68
CA PRO A 67 9.68 -3.25 -6.62
C PRO A 67 11.06 -3.11 -5.99
N TYR A 68 11.67 -1.92 -6.03
CA TYR A 68 13.00 -1.67 -5.45
C TYR A 68 12.94 -1.19 -4.00
N VAL A 69 11.84 -0.53 -3.60
CA VAL A 69 11.66 -0.05 -2.22
C VAL A 69 11.10 -1.16 -1.32
N PHE A 70 10.30 -2.07 -1.88
CA PHE A 70 9.74 -3.24 -1.19
C PHE A 70 10.12 -4.51 -1.95
N ALA A 71 11.42 -4.81 -1.95
CA ALA A 71 11.95 -5.99 -2.60
C ALA A 71 11.63 -7.25 -1.79
N VAL A 72 10.47 -7.86 -2.06
CA VAL A 72 10.04 -9.12 -1.45
C VAL A 72 10.57 -10.29 -2.27
N GLN A 73 11.13 -11.29 -1.60
CA GLN A 73 11.56 -12.56 -2.22
C GLN A 73 10.64 -13.69 -1.75
N PRO A 74 10.19 -14.60 -2.65
CA PRO A 74 9.46 -15.79 -2.28
C PRO A 74 10.20 -16.62 -1.22
N GLY A 75 9.56 -16.83 -0.07
CA GLY A 75 10.08 -17.63 1.03
C GLY A 75 9.68 -19.10 0.94
N ALA A 76 10.06 -19.86 1.97
CA ALA A 76 9.61 -21.24 2.12
C ALA A 76 8.07 -21.31 2.24
N PRO A 77 7.44 -22.42 1.81
CA PRO A 77 6.01 -22.60 1.99
C PRO A 77 5.61 -22.52 3.47
N ALA A 78 4.57 -21.74 3.75
CA ALA A 78 4.05 -21.53 5.10
C ALA A 78 2.52 -21.54 5.10
N ARG A 79 1.95 -21.65 6.29
CA ARG A 79 0.53 -21.38 6.53
C ARG A 79 0.33 -19.90 6.79
N GLY A 80 -0.66 -19.30 6.14
CA GLY A 80 -0.87 -17.85 6.24
C GLY A 80 -2.15 -17.34 5.59
N LEU A 81 -2.33 -16.02 5.66
CA LEU A 81 -3.44 -15.31 5.04
C LEU A 81 -3.10 -15.07 3.56
N VAL A 82 -4.00 -15.42 2.64
CA VAL A 82 -3.77 -15.15 1.21
C VAL A 82 -3.55 -13.66 0.94
N THR A 83 -2.56 -13.34 0.12
CA THR A 83 -2.18 -11.97 -0.21
C THR A 83 -1.78 -11.83 -1.69
N GLY A 84 -1.61 -10.59 -2.15
CA GLY A 84 -1.22 -10.28 -3.52
C GLY A 84 -2.19 -10.86 -4.57
N ALA A 85 -1.64 -11.56 -5.56
CA ALA A 85 -2.40 -12.19 -6.64
C ALA A 85 -3.35 -13.30 -6.15
N SER A 86 -3.08 -13.90 -4.99
CA SER A 86 -3.85 -15.03 -4.46
C SER A 86 -5.01 -14.59 -3.56
N ALA A 87 -5.10 -13.30 -3.23
CA ALA A 87 -6.21 -12.75 -2.45
C ALA A 87 -7.37 -12.29 -3.36
N PRO A 88 -8.64 -12.39 -2.89
CA PRO A 88 -9.77 -11.74 -3.55
C PRO A 88 -9.55 -10.22 -3.69
N PRO A 89 -9.97 -9.59 -4.81
CA PRO A 89 -10.70 -10.18 -5.94
C PRO A 89 -9.80 -10.79 -7.03
N LEU A 90 -8.48 -10.75 -6.86
CA LEU A 90 -7.51 -11.06 -7.92
C LEU A 90 -7.24 -12.56 -8.13
N VAL A 91 -7.72 -13.41 -7.22
CA VAL A 91 -7.50 -14.87 -7.23
C VAL A 91 -7.94 -15.56 -8.54
N GLN A 92 -8.87 -14.99 -9.30
CA GLN A 92 -9.33 -15.54 -10.59
C GLN A 92 -8.65 -14.89 -11.81
N THR A 93 -7.86 -13.84 -11.59
CA THR A 93 -7.23 -13.06 -12.67
C THR A 93 -5.95 -13.72 -13.16
N PHE A 94 -5.22 -14.38 -12.26
CA PHE A 94 -3.92 -14.97 -12.52
C PHE A 94 -4.03 -16.50 -12.62
N GLY A 95 -3.12 -17.12 -13.37
CA GLY A 95 -3.14 -18.56 -13.65
C GLY A 95 -2.89 -19.43 -12.40
N PRO A 96 -2.87 -20.77 -12.56
CA PRO A 96 -2.60 -21.69 -11.47
C PRO A 96 -1.14 -21.57 -11.01
N GLU A 97 -0.91 -20.78 -9.96
CA GLU A 97 0.36 -20.67 -9.24
C GLU A 97 0.16 -21.08 -7.78
N PRO A 98 1.23 -21.51 -7.06
CA PRO A 98 1.18 -21.65 -5.62
C PRO A 98 0.65 -20.35 -4.99
N ALA A 99 -0.30 -20.46 -4.06
CA ALA A 99 -0.87 -19.27 -3.42
C ALA A 99 0.24 -18.46 -2.71
N TYR A 100 0.22 -17.14 -2.81
CA TYR A 100 1.02 -16.27 -1.96
C TYR A 100 0.31 -16.03 -0.64
N VAL A 101 1.04 -16.23 0.46
CA VAL A 101 0.51 -16.05 1.81
C VAL A 101 1.40 -15.12 2.62
N TRP A 102 0.76 -14.27 3.42
CA TRP A 102 1.39 -13.61 4.55
C TRP A 102 1.46 -14.63 5.70
N PRO A 103 2.66 -15.11 6.09
CA PRO A 103 2.83 -16.13 7.12
C PRO A 103 2.16 -15.73 8.44
N GLY A 104 1.42 -16.66 9.06
CA GLY A 104 0.76 -16.35 10.32
C GLY A 104 -0.13 -17.46 10.84
N ALA A 105 -0.34 -17.47 12.15
CA ALA A 105 -1.14 -18.50 12.82
C ALA A 105 -2.64 -18.45 12.45
N VAL A 106 -3.13 -17.29 12.00
CA VAL A 106 -4.56 -17.01 11.73
C VAL A 106 -4.98 -17.47 10.32
N GLY A 107 -4.02 -17.79 9.45
CA GLY A 107 -4.28 -18.22 8.09
C GLY A 107 -4.66 -19.69 7.94
N SER A 108 -5.58 -20.00 7.03
CA SER A 108 -5.98 -21.38 6.70
C SER A 108 -5.35 -21.92 5.43
N GLN A 109 -4.72 -21.07 4.61
CA GLN A 109 -4.13 -21.49 3.34
C GLN A 109 -2.63 -21.75 3.47
N TRP A 110 -2.18 -22.75 2.72
CA TRP A 110 -0.77 -23.08 2.54
C TRP A 110 -0.29 -22.53 1.20
N GLY A 111 0.86 -21.87 1.23
CA GLY A 111 1.37 -21.18 0.06
C GLY A 111 2.79 -20.68 0.24
N VAL A 112 3.31 -20.03 -0.78
CA VAL A 112 4.62 -19.38 -0.78
C VAL A 112 4.56 -18.15 0.12
N ALA A 113 5.44 -18.10 1.12
CA ALA A 113 5.54 -16.98 2.04
C ALA A 113 6.05 -15.71 1.34
N VAL A 114 5.42 -14.57 1.63
CA VAL A 114 5.87 -13.23 1.20
C VAL A 114 5.79 -12.27 2.38
N GLU A 115 6.92 -11.65 2.75
CA GLU A 115 7.06 -10.63 3.81
C GLU A 115 8.06 -9.54 3.40
#